data_AF-A0A383ELK2-F1
#
_entry.id   AF-A0A383ELK2-F1
#
_cell.length_a   1.000
_cell.length_b   1.000
_cell.length_c   1.000
_cell.angle_alpha   90.00
_cell.angle_beta   90.00
_cell.angle_gamma   90.00
#
_symmetry.space_group_name_H-M   'P 1'
#
loop_
_entity.id
_entity.type
_entity.pdbx_description
1 polymer ?
#
loop_
_entity_poly.entity_id
_entity_poly.type
_entity_poly.pdbx_seq_one_letter_code
_entity_poly.pdbx_strand_id
1 'polypeptide(L)' 'LEISLGKVNYCLQSLIQMGFVKIKNFKNSNHKIQYSYLLTPTGIEEKTKLTIEFLKTKTIEYEALKKEVEKLTNAKTSK' A
#
# COMPACT_ATOMS: atom_id res chain seq x y z
N LEU A 1 6.25 10.49 11.30
CA LEU A 1 5.01 9.84 11.77
C LEU A 1 4.97 9.99 13.29
N GLU A 2 4.21 10.95 13.81
CA GLU A 2 3.97 11.06 15.27
C GLU A 2 2.91 10.04 15.70
N ILE A 3 3.26 8.75 15.64
CA ILE A 3 2.37 7.67 16.07
C ILE A 3 2.94 7.08 17.35
N SER A 4 2.15 7.10 18.43
CA SER A 4 2.54 6.48 19.70
C SER A 4 2.52 4.95 19.58
N LEU A 5 3.35 4.29 20.40
CA LEU A 5 3.42 2.83 20.44
C LEU A 5 2.05 2.19 20.73
N GLY A 6 1.26 2.81 21.61
CA GLY A 6 -0.10 2.36 21.92
C GLY A 6 -1.03 2.39 20.70
N LYS A 7 -0.96 3.44 19.88
CA LYS A 7 -1.74 3.55 18.63
C LYS A 7 -1.31 2.50 17.61
N VAL A 8 -0.01 2.26 17.45
CA VAL A 8 0.51 1.20 16.56
C VAL A 8 0.00 -0.17 17.00
N ASN A 9 0.13 -0.50 18.29
CA ASN A 9 -0.31 -1.80 18.81
C ASN A 9 -1.83 -1.97 18.67
N TYR A 10 -2.61 -0.93 18.94
CA TYR A 10 -4.06 -0.95 18.73
C TYR A 10 -4.42 -1.30 17.28
N CYS A 11 -3.88 -0.57 16.31
CA CYS A 11 -4.16 -0.83 14.89
C CYS A 11 -3.67 -2.22 14.45
N LEU A 12 -2.49 -2.67 14.90
CA LEU A 12 -1.98 -3.99 14.58
C LEU A 12 -2.90 -5.11 15.12
N GLN A 13 -3.39 -4.98 16.35
CA GLN A 13 -4.32 -5.95 16.92
C GLN A 13 -5.63 -6.00 16.13
N SER A 14 -6.17 -4.84 15.71
CA SER A 14 -7.34 -4.81 14.84
C SER A 14 -7.10 -5.53 13.51
N LEU A 15 -5.96 -5.32 12.86
CA LEU A 15 -5.59 -5.99 11.60
C LEU A 15 -5.42 -7.51 11.77
N ILE A 16 -4.97 -7.95 12.95
CA ILE A 16 -4.90 -9.37 13.29
C ILE A 16 -6.30 -9.95 13.50
N GLN A 17 -7.17 -9.25 14.23
CA GLN A 17 -8.56 -9.67 14.47
C GLN A 17 -9.36 -9.77 13.17
N MET A 18 -9.11 -8.87 12.21
CA MET A 18 -9.68 -8.92 10.85
C MET A 18 -9.09 -10.05 9.99
N GLY A 19 -8.03 -10.71 10.44
CA GLY A 19 -7.37 -11.80 9.72
C GLY A 19 -6.43 -11.35 8.60
N PHE A 20 -6.08 -10.06 8.51
CA PHE A 20 -5.18 -9.54 7.45
C PHE A 20 -3.70 -9.74 7.78
N VAL A 21 -3.37 -9.75 9.06
CA VAL A 21 -2.00 -9.89 9.57
C VAL A 21 -1.89 -11.08 10.50
N LYS A 22 -0.83 -11.87 10.36
CA LYS A 22 -0.48 -12.96 11.26
C LYS A 22 0.87 -12.67 11.92
N ILE A 23 0.94 -12.91 13.23
CA ILE A 23 2.19 -12.86 13.99
C ILE A 23 2.86 -14.24 13.93
N LYS A 24 4.14 -14.29 13.54
CA LYS A 24 4.95 -15.50 13.67
C LYS A 24 5.97 -15.34 14.80
N ASN A 25 5.78 -16.11 15.87
CA ASN A 25 6.70 -16.18 17.00
C ASN A 25 7.71 -17.31 16.75
N PHE A 26 8.91 -16.98 16.30
CA PHE A 26 10.02 -17.94 16.24
C PHE A 26 10.57 -18.16 17.65
N LYS A 27 9.90 -19.02 18.43
CA LYS A 27 10.32 -19.30 19.83
C LYS A 27 11.66 -20.05 19.95
N ASN A 28 12.30 -20.49 18.86
CA ASN A 28 13.45 -21.40 18.90
C ASN A 28 14.61 -21.06 17.94
N SER A 29 14.76 -19.82 17.47
CA SER A 29 16.00 -19.43 16.77
C SER A 29 16.95 -18.75 17.75
N ASN A 30 18.21 -19.21 17.80
CA ASN A 30 19.35 -18.57 18.48
C ASN A 30 19.62 -17.12 18.02
N HIS A 31 18.81 -16.61 17.10
CA HIS A 31 18.79 -15.23 16.65
C HIS A 31 17.41 -14.68 16.97
N LYS A 32 17.38 -13.64 17.82
CA LYS A 32 16.20 -12.92 18.31
C LYS A 32 15.47 -12.19 17.17
N ILE A 33 14.94 -12.92 16.18
CA ILE A 33 14.09 -12.35 15.14
C ILE A 33 12.70 -12.16 15.78
N GLN A 34 12.63 -11.04 16.48
CA GLN A 34 11.54 -10.54 17.30
C GLN A 34 10.37 -10.16 16.36
N TYR A 35 9.24 -10.87 16.49
CA TYR A 35 7.94 -10.62 15.85
C TYR A 35 7.93 -10.24 14.36
N SER A 36 7.75 -11.22 13.47
CA SER A 36 7.36 -10.91 12.08
C SER A 36 5.85 -10.79 11.96
N TYR A 37 5.40 -9.65 11.43
CA TYR A 37 4.02 -9.37 11.04
C TYR A 37 3.89 -9.64 9.55
N LEU A 38 3.25 -10.75 9.19
CA LEU A 38 3.11 -11.19 7.81
C LEU A 38 1.67 -11.02 7.35
N LEU A 39 1.47 -10.56 6.11
CA LEU A 39 0.15 -10.57 5.50
C LEU A 39 -0.32 -12.00 5.31
N THR A 40 -1.60 -12.24 5.61
CA THR A 40 -2.29 -13.47 5.25
C THR A 40 -2.72 -13.42 3.77
N PRO A 41 -3.17 -14.54 3.18
CA PRO A 41 -3.79 -14.51 1.85
C PRO A 41 -4.90 -13.46 1.74
N THR A 42 -5.79 -13.38 2.74
CA THR A 42 -6.83 -12.35 2.82
C THR A 42 -6.26 -10.94 2.90
N GLY A 43 -5.19 -10.72 3.68
CA GLY A 43 -4.51 -9.42 3.74
C GLY A 43 -3.86 -9.02 2.40
N ILE A 44 -3.38 -10.01 1.63
CA ILE A 44 -2.86 -9.78 0.28
C ILE A 44 -3.98 -9.41 -0.68
N GLU A 45 -5.13 -10.09 -0.62
CA GLU A 45 -6.31 -9.77 -1.44
C GLU A 45 -6.78 -8.33 -1.21
N GLU A 46 -6.90 -7.90 0.05
CA GLU A 46 -7.31 -6.53 0.37
C GLU A 46 -6.28 -5.48 -0.09
N LYS A 47 -4.99 -5.75 0.13
CA LYS A 47 -3.93 -4.91 -0.43
C LYS A 47 -4.01 -4.82 -1.95
N THR A 48 -4.35 -5.93 -2.61
CA THR A 48 -4.48 -6.00 -4.07
C THR A 48 -5.65 -5.15 -4.55
N LYS A 49 -6.81 -5.21 -3.90
CA LYS A 49 -7.97 -4.34 -4.22
C LYS A 49 -7.60 -2.86 -4.15
N LEU A 50 -6.99 -2.43 -3.04
CA LEU A 50 -6.52 -1.05 -2.87
C LEU A 50 -5.50 -0.65 -3.95
N THR A 51 -4.59 -1.57 -4.31
CA THR A 51 -3.59 -1.32 -5.35
C THR A 51 -4.25 -1.14 -6.72
N ILE A 52 -5.26 -1.94 -7.06
CA ILE A 52 -5.99 -1.81 -8.32
C ILE A 52 -6.71 -0.45 -8.40
N GLU A 53 -7.36 -0.01 -7.33
CA GLU A 53 -8.04 1.29 -7.27
C GLU A 53 -7.06 2.46 -7.40
N PHE A 54 -5.92 2.36 -6.72
CA PHE A 54 -4.83 3.32 -6.86
C PHE A 54 -4.34 3.41 -8.31
N LEU A 55 -4.11 2.27 -8.96
CA LEU A 55 -3.66 2.23 -10.36
C LEU A 55 -4.69 2.82 -11.31
N LYS A 56 -5.98 2.51 -11.15
CA LYS A 56 -7.06 3.13 -11.93
C LYS A 56 -7.01 4.65 -11.85
N THR A 57 -6.85 5.18 -10.63
CA THR A 57 -6.76 6.62 -10.39
C THR A 57 -5.53 7.22 -11.08
N LYS A 58 -4.37 6.57 -10.95
CA LYS A 58 -3.12 7.03 -11.59
C LYS A 58 -3.18 6.99 -13.11
N THR A 59 -3.85 6.00 -13.69
CA THR A 59 -4.07 5.94 -15.14
C THR A 59 -4.89 7.13 -15.62
N ILE A 60 -5.96 7.49 -14.91
CA ILE A 60 -6.79 8.65 -15.27
C ILE A 60 -5.97 9.95 -15.22
N GLU A 61 -5.21 10.14 -14.14
CA GLU A 61 -4.31 11.30 -13.99
C GLU A 61 -3.28 11.36 -15.12
N TYR A 62 -2.67 10.23 -15.47
CA TYR A 62 -1.68 10.14 -16.54
C TYR A 62 -2.28 10.50 -17.91
N GLU A 63 -3.45 9.95 -18.25
CA GLU A 63 -4.12 10.25 -19.51
C GLU A 63 -4.53 11.73 -19.62
N ALA A 64 -4.95 12.34 -18.51
CA ALA A 64 -5.25 13.77 -18.47
C ALA A 64 -4.00 14.62 -18.74
N LEU A 65 -2.89 14.30 -18.06
CA LEU A 65 -1.62 14.99 -18.24
C LEU A 65 -1.08 14.81 -19.67
N LYS A 66 -1.17 13.60 -20.23
CA LYS A 66 -0.74 13.31 -21.60
C LYS A 66 -1.47 14.19 -22.62
N LYS A 67 -2.79 14.32 -22.49
CA LYS A 67 -3.60 15.21 -23.35
C LYS A 67 -3.19 16.68 -23.24
N GLU A 68 -2.84 17.13 -22.04
CA GLU A 68 -2.35 18.49 -21.83
C GLU A 68 -1.01 18.72 -22.53
N VAL A 69 -0.07 17.77 -22.39
CA VAL A 69 1.22 17.82 -23.09
C VAL A 69 1.04 17.84 -24.61
N GLU A 70 0.20 16.98 -25.16
CA GLU A 70 -0.08 16.92 -26.60
C GLU A 70 -0.66 18.24 -27.14
N LYS A 71 -1.56 18.89 -26.39
CA LYS A 71 -2.08 20.22 -26.74
C LYS A 71 -0.97 21.26 -26.78
N LEU A 72 -0.09 21.26 -25.78
CA LEU A 72 1.03 22.20 -25.70
C LEU A 72 2.07 21.97 -26.80
N THR A 73 2.34 20.72 -27.20
CA THR A 73 3.27 20.43 -28.31
C THR A 73 2.68 20.84 -29.65
N ASN A 74 1.41 20.52 -29.91
CA ASN A 74 0.76 20.86 -31.18
C ASN A 74 0.57 22.38 -31.36
N ALA A 75 0.34 23.11 -30.27
CA ALA A 75 0.27 24.56 -30.30
C ALA A 75 1.62 25.23 -30.62
N LYS A 76 2.75 24.57 -30.31
CA LYS A 76 4.10 25.07 -30.62
C LYS A 76 4.53 24.81 -32.06
N THR A 77 4.05 23.74 -32.69
CA THR A 77 4.40 23.40 -34.08
C THR A 77 3.59 24.16 -35.14
N SER A 78 2.46 24.76 -34.76
CA SER A 78 1.63 25.60 -35.64
C SER A 78 2.01 27.09 -35.62
N LYS A 79 3.14 27.45 -35.02
CA LYS A 79 3.66 28.81 -34.89
C LYS A 79 5.05 28.89 -35.52
#